data_AF-A0AAV6YSQ1-F1
#
_entry.id   AF-A0AAV6YSQ1-F1
#
_cell.length_a   1.000
_cell.length_b   1.000
_cell.length_c   1.000
_cell.angle_alpha   90.00
_cell.angle_beta   90.00
_cell.angle_gamma   90.00
#
_symmetry.space_group_name_H-M   'P 1'
#
loop_
_entity.id
_entity.type
_entity.pdbx_description
1 polymer ?
#
loop_
_entity_poly.entity_id
_entity_poly.type
_entity_poly.pdbx_seq_one_letter_code
_entity_poly.pdbx_strand_id
1 'polypeptide(L)'
;VDALRVFVRSDSDDLEFPLLFVVRQQKGVLSWQVPLAFRGYYQRTYTYQDVSRTLCPTDPRGQAPTSEQFLYIDIASMAPSSVQYELIVRRLPDFELQTDVPLNFSASPSQPQYFLYSFPEGVDSVVIKVKSAETFPCTVVSVQDIACPVYDLDHNVEFNGVYQSMTKKAAITIQ
;
A
#
# COMPACT_ATOMS: atom_id res chain seq x y z
N VAL A 1 1.93 16.57 -0.22
CA VAL A 1 0.61 15.91 -0.45
C VAL A 1 0.35 14.95 0.72
N ASP A 2 -0.87 14.93 1.27
CA ASP A 2 -1.20 14.01 2.38
C ASP A 2 -1.85 12.73 1.85
N ALA A 3 -1.37 11.57 2.33
CA ALA A 3 -2.03 10.28 2.12
C ALA A 3 -2.59 9.74 3.44
N LEU A 4 -3.60 8.87 3.34
CA LEU A 4 -4.18 8.17 4.49
C LEU A 4 -3.79 6.70 4.44
N ARG A 5 -3.46 6.12 5.59
CA ARG A 5 -3.21 4.69 5.73
C ARG A 5 -4.21 4.09 6.70
N VAL A 6 -4.91 3.06 6.23
CA VAL A 6 -5.84 2.28 7.03
C VAL A 6 -5.10 1.03 7.49
N PHE A 7 -4.93 0.90 8.80
CA PHE A 7 -4.43 -0.29 9.47
C PHE A 7 -5.61 -1.01 10.12
N VAL A 8 -5.68 -2.32 9.92
CA VAL A 8 -6.65 -3.17 10.60
C VAL A 8 -5.95 -4.39 11.18
N ARG A 9 -6.44 -4.84 12.33
CA ARG A 9 -6.01 -6.09 12.97
C ARG A 9 -7.21 -6.82 13.53
N SER A 10 -7.18 -8.15 13.50
CA SER A 10 -8.17 -8.99 14.20
C SER A 10 -7.48 -10.11 14.97
N ASP A 11 -8.14 -10.60 16.02
CA ASP A 11 -7.75 -11.81 16.74
C ASP A 11 -8.24 -13.11 16.07
N SER A 12 -9.15 -13.02 15.11
CA SER A 12 -9.66 -14.18 14.36
C SER A 12 -8.62 -14.73 13.38
N ASP A 13 -8.50 -16.06 13.35
CA ASP A 13 -7.79 -16.84 12.34
C ASP A 13 -8.74 -17.57 11.37
N ASP A 14 -10.05 -17.32 11.47
CA ASP A 14 -11.09 -17.93 10.64
C ASP A 14 -11.06 -17.37 9.21
N LEU A 15 -10.75 -18.25 8.24
CA LEU A 15 -10.72 -17.94 6.82
C LEU A 15 -12.06 -18.20 6.11
N GLU A 16 -12.99 -18.94 6.74
CA GLU A 16 -14.33 -19.21 6.21
C GLU A 16 -15.27 -18.03 6.48
N PHE A 17 -15.17 -17.43 7.68
CA PHE A 17 -15.96 -16.26 8.08
C PHE A 17 -15.08 -15.06 8.46
N PRO A 18 -14.24 -14.53 7.55
CA PRO A 18 -13.33 -13.45 7.87
C PRO A 18 -14.06 -12.13 8.12
N LEU A 19 -13.36 -11.17 8.71
CA LEU A 19 -13.77 -9.76 8.70
C LEU A 19 -13.49 -9.15 7.33
N LEU A 20 -14.52 -8.58 6.72
CA LEU A 20 -14.45 -7.84 5.47
C LEU A 20 -14.41 -6.35 5.77
N PHE A 21 -13.40 -5.67 5.24
CA PHE A 21 -13.25 -4.22 5.30
C PHE A 21 -13.47 -3.65 3.91
N VAL A 22 -14.36 -2.68 3.80
CA VAL A 22 -14.62 -1.93 2.55
C VAL A 22 -14.43 -0.45 2.84
N VAL A 23 -13.42 0.13 2.20
CA VAL A 23 -13.06 1.53 2.33
C VAL A 23 -13.46 2.28 1.07
N ARG A 24 -14.35 3.25 1.22
CA ARG A 24 -14.86 4.08 0.11
C ARG A 24 -14.35 5.51 0.25
N GLN A 25 -13.73 6.00 -0.82
CA GLN A 25 -13.26 7.37 -0.99
C GLN A 25 -13.87 7.94 -2.28
N GLN A 26 -13.79 9.26 -2.48
CA GLN A 26 -14.39 9.96 -3.64
C GLN A 26 -14.07 9.34 -5.01
N LYS A 27 -12.86 8.79 -5.20
CA LYS A 27 -12.38 8.29 -6.50
C LYS A 27 -12.18 6.77 -6.54
N GLY A 28 -12.59 6.03 -5.52
CA GLY A 28 -12.34 4.59 -5.50
C GLY A 28 -12.84 3.86 -4.27
N VAL A 29 -12.83 2.54 -4.38
CA VAL A 29 -13.17 1.61 -3.31
C VAL A 29 -12.02 0.61 -3.18
N LEU A 30 -11.57 0.38 -1.95
CA LEU A 30 -10.64 -0.69 -1.62
C LEU A 30 -11.34 -1.66 -0.68
N SER A 31 -11.16 -2.95 -0.90
CA SER A 31 -11.72 -3.97 -0.01
C SER A 31 -10.71 -5.08 0.23
N TRP A 32 -10.66 -5.57 1.45
CA TRP A 32 -9.84 -6.71 1.83
C TRP A 32 -10.44 -7.44 3.02
N GLN A 33 -9.94 -8.64 3.27
CA GLN A 33 -10.35 -9.47 4.40
C GLN A 33 -9.22 -9.59 5.43
N VAL A 34 -9.60 -9.81 6.68
CA VAL A 34 -8.71 -10.22 7.78
C VAL A 34 -9.32 -11.46 8.45
N PRO A 35 -8.57 -12.56 8.62
CA PRO A 35 -7.17 -12.74 8.22
C PRO A 35 -6.98 -12.74 6.69
N LEU A 36 -5.87 -12.12 6.24
CA LEU A 36 -5.47 -12.10 4.84
C LEU A 36 -4.66 -13.35 4.53
N ALA A 37 -5.17 -14.18 3.62
CA ALA A 37 -4.43 -15.31 3.08
C ALA A 37 -3.58 -14.88 1.88
N PHE A 38 -2.27 -15.07 2.00
CA PHE A 38 -1.29 -14.77 0.97
C PHE A 38 -0.66 -16.06 0.44
N ARG A 39 -0.63 -16.25 -0.88
CA ARG A 39 -0.01 -17.42 -1.51
C ARG A 39 1.42 -17.08 -1.92
N GLY A 40 2.38 -17.61 -1.18
CA GLY A 40 3.79 -17.51 -1.52
C GLY A 40 4.26 -18.59 -2.49
N TYR A 41 5.58 -18.61 -2.69
CA TYR A 41 6.25 -19.60 -3.53
C TYR A 41 6.04 -21.04 -3.01
N TYR A 42 5.97 -22.01 -3.92
CA TYR A 42 5.62 -23.42 -3.65
C TYR A 42 4.25 -23.62 -2.97
N GLN A 43 3.25 -22.79 -3.30
CA GLN A 43 1.88 -22.90 -2.77
C GLN A 43 1.78 -22.79 -1.23
N ARG A 44 2.83 -22.27 -0.57
CA ARG A 44 2.77 -21.99 0.87
C ARG A 44 1.80 -20.84 1.11
N THR A 45 0.84 -21.07 2.00
CA THR A 45 -0.11 -20.03 2.40
C THR A 45 0.37 -19.40 3.70
N TYR A 46 0.47 -18.07 3.70
CA TYR A 46 0.77 -17.26 4.86
C TYR A 46 -0.49 -16.50 5.25
N THR A 47 -0.86 -16.53 6.51
CA THR A 47 -2.02 -15.80 7.02
C THR A 47 -1.54 -14.60 7.83
N TYR A 48 -2.15 -13.45 7.59
CA TYR A 48 -1.85 -12.21 8.29
C TYR A 48 -3.08 -11.69 9.01
N GLN A 49 -2.96 -11.51 10.32
CA GLN A 49 -3.99 -10.94 11.17
C GLN A 49 -3.95 -9.42 11.18
N ASP A 50 -2.87 -8.83 10.69
CA ASP A 50 -2.68 -7.39 10.54
C ASP A 50 -2.44 -7.02 9.07
N VAL A 51 -3.26 -6.09 8.58
CA VAL A 51 -3.27 -5.67 7.17
C VAL A 51 -3.30 -4.15 7.12
N SER A 52 -2.54 -3.56 6.20
CA SER A 52 -2.54 -2.13 5.95
C SER A 52 -2.68 -1.81 4.48
N ARG A 53 -3.45 -0.76 4.17
CA ARG A 53 -3.58 -0.21 2.82
C ARG A 53 -3.42 1.30 2.87
N THR A 54 -2.66 1.85 1.93
CA THR A 54 -2.54 3.30 1.76
C THR A 54 -3.56 3.74 0.71
N LEU A 55 -4.44 4.67 1.08
CA LEU A 55 -5.47 5.21 0.21
C LEU A 55 -4.86 6.18 -0.79
N CYS A 56 -5.40 6.18 -2.01
CA CYS A 56 -4.92 7.07 -3.06
C CYS A 56 -5.07 8.54 -2.61
N PRO A 57 -4.05 9.39 -2.78
CA PRO A 57 -4.17 10.81 -2.45
C PRO A 57 -5.27 11.43 -3.33
N THR A 58 -6.19 12.16 -2.71
CA THR A 58 -7.33 12.74 -3.43
C THR A 58 -6.89 13.86 -4.39
N ASP A 59 -5.82 14.57 -4.03
CA ASP A 59 -5.15 15.59 -4.84
C ASP A 59 -3.63 15.35 -4.91
N PRO A 60 -3.17 14.64 -5.95
CA PRO A 60 -1.74 14.39 -6.13
C PRO A 60 -0.92 15.62 -6.53
N ARG A 61 -1.55 16.75 -6.91
CA ARG A 61 -0.88 17.96 -7.40
C ARG A 61 -0.81 19.06 -6.33
N GLY A 62 -1.22 18.76 -5.10
CA GLY A 62 -1.14 19.69 -3.98
C GLY A 62 -2.06 20.90 -4.11
N GLN A 63 -3.10 20.85 -4.95
CA GLN A 63 -4.13 21.90 -4.91
C GLN A 63 -4.91 21.76 -3.60
N ALA A 64 -5.24 22.90 -2.99
CA ALA A 64 -6.02 22.93 -1.77
C ALA A 64 -7.33 22.16 -2.00
N PRO A 65 -7.76 21.29 -1.05
CA PRO A 65 -8.98 20.54 -1.21
C PRO A 65 -10.13 21.52 -1.46
N THR A 66 -10.73 21.42 -2.65
CA THR A 66 -11.86 22.27 -3.06
C THR A 66 -13.15 21.94 -2.30
N SER A 67 -13.19 20.82 -1.59
CA SER A 67 -14.32 20.36 -0.78
C SER A 67 -13.88 19.43 0.37
N GLU A 68 -14.73 19.32 1.39
CA GLU A 68 -14.59 18.30 2.45
C GLU A 68 -14.60 16.90 1.85
N GLN A 69 -13.64 16.06 2.28
CA GLN A 69 -13.49 14.70 1.79
C GLN A 69 -13.97 13.72 2.85
N PHE A 70 -14.95 12.89 2.49
CA PHE A 70 -15.47 11.85 3.37
C PHE A 70 -14.81 10.50 3.05
N LEU A 71 -14.45 9.80 4.12
CA LEU A 71 -13.97 8.43 4.10
C LEU A 71 -15.03 7.58 4.80
N TYR A 72 -15.55 6.57 4.10
CA TYR A 72 -16.46 5.59 4.70
C TYR A 72 -15.74 4.25 4.83
N ILE A 73 -15.82 3.64 6.01
CA ILE A 73 -15.27 2.31 6.24
C ILE A 73 -16.38 1.42 6.76
N ASP A 74 -16.76 0.45 5.95
CA ASP A 74 -17.77 -0.55 6.26
C ASP A 74 -17.06 -1.83 6.70
N ILE A 75 -17.51 -2.42 7.81
CA ILE A 75 -16.94 -3.63 8.41
C ILE A 75 -18.05 -4.66 8.56
N ALA A 76 -17.83 -5.87 8.06
CA ALA A 76 -18.80 -6.95 8.14
C ALA A 76 -18.11 -8.29 8.37
N SER A 77 -18.79 -9.21 9.06
CA SER A 77 -18.38 -10.62 9.16
C SER A 77 -19.64 -11.47 9.30
N MET A 78 -19.55 -12.71 8.85
CA MET A 78 -20.56 -13.74 9.04
C MET A 78 -20.17 -14.73 10.16
N ALA A 79 -19.18 -14.38 10.99
CA ALA A 79 -18.70 -15.24 12.06
C ALA A 79 -19.85 -15.59 13.04
N PRO A 80 -19.94 -16.85 13.49
CA PRO A 80 -20.99 -17.30 14.41
C PRO A 80 -20.80 -16.74 15.84
N SER A 81 -19.62 -16.19 16.14
CA SER A 81 -19.24 -15.61 17.42
C SER A 81 -18.68 -14.19 17.24
N SER A 82 -18.59 -13.44 18.34
CA SER A 82 -18.01 -12.10 18.33
C SER A 82 -16.53 -12.13 18.00
N VAL A 83 -16.12 -11.38 16.98
CA VAL A 83 -14.72 -11.20 16.58
C VAL A 83 -14.21 -9.84 17.07
N GLN A 84 -13.03 -9.79 17.69
CA GLN A 84 -12.42 -8.52 18.07
C GLN A 84 -11.56 -7.99 16.93
N TYR A 85 -11.61 -6.67 16.75
CA TYR A 85 -10.79 -6.01 15.75
C TYR A 85 -10.36 -4.61 16.20
N GLU A 86 -9.25 -4.17 15.65
CA GLU A 86 -8.71 -2.84 15.78
C GLU A 86 -8.67 -2.19 14.40
N LEU A 87 -9.19 -0.97 14.27
CA LEU A 87 -9.11 -0.17 13.06
C LEU A 87 -8.49 1.18 13.39
N ILE A 88 -7.43 1.53 12.66
CA ILE A 88 -6.72 2.80 12.83
C ILE A 88 -6.54 3.45 11.47
N VAL A 89 -7.00 4.69 11.34
CA VAL A 89 -6.71 5.54 10.18
C VAL A 89 -5.66 6.56 10.58
N ARG A 90 -4.54 6.60 9.86
CA ARG A 90 -3.44 7.54 10.11
C ARG A 90 -3.18 8.40 8.89
N ARG A 91 -2.83 9.66 9.11
CA ARG A 91 -2.28 10.53 8.07
C ARG A 91 -0.78 10.25 7.93
N LEU A 92 -0.29 10.20 6.70
CA LEU A 92 1.12 10.04 6.35
C LEU A 92 1.70 11.41 5.95
N PRO A 93 2.47 12.08 6.84
CA PRO A 93 3.04 13.39 6.53
C PRO A 93 4.19 13.29 5.51
N ASP A 94 5.00 12.23 5.57
CA ASP A 94 6.17 12.03 4.70
C ASP A 94 5.83 11.12 3.50
N PHE A 95 4.71 11.40 2.83
CA PHE A 95 4.25 10.60 1.69
C PHE A 95 4.98 10.94 0.38
N GLU A 96 5.55 12.14 0.27
CA GLU A 96 6.27 12.61 -0.91
C GLU A 96 7.79 12.46 -0.70
N LEU A 97 8.45 11.77 -1.64
CA LEU A 97 9.89 11.55 -1.63
C LEU A 97 10.63 12.82 -2.07
N GLN A 98 11.76 13.08 -1.43
CA GLN A 98 12.66 14.17 -1.79
C GLN A 98 13.94 13.62 -2.44
N THR A 99 14.41 14.29 -3.49
CA THR A 99 15.67 13.94 -4.15
C THR A 99 16.83 14.06 -3.16
N ASP A 100 17.75 13.09 -3.20
CA ASP A 100 18.94 13.00 -2.33
C ASP A 100 18.66 12.88 -0.82
N VAL A 101 17.41 12.68 -0.41
CA VAL A 101 17.03 12.40 0.98
C VAL A 101 16.63 10.92 1.12
N PRO A 102 17.40 10.10 1.83
CA PRO A 102 17.05 8.70 2.02
C PRO A 102 15.85 8.56 2.98
N LEU A 103 14.84 7.79 2.56
CA LEU A 103 13.70 7.40 3.40
C LEU A 103 13.81 5.93 3.80
N ASN A 104 13.68 5.65 5.10
CA ASN A 104 13.64 4.29 5.62
C ASN A 104 12.18 3.89 5.90
N PHE A 105 11.78 2.72 5.41
CA PHE A 105 10.44 2.17 5.62
C PHE A 105 10.47 0.64 5.68
N SER A 106 9.40 0.03 6.18
CA SER A 106 9.19 -1.43 6.16
C SER A 106 8.00 -1.78 5.29
N ALA A 107 8.11 -2.80 4.47
CA ALA A 107 7.01 -3.31 3.67
C ALA A 107 6.86 -4.81 3.90
N SER A 108 5.61 -5.28 3.89
CA SER A 108 5.29 -6.71 3.91
C SER A 108 4.16 -6.99 2.91
N PRO A 109 3.90 -8.25 2.55
CA PRO A 109 2.76 -8.58 1.69
C PRO A 109 1.41 -8.11 2.25
N SER A 110 1.23 -8.13 3.58
CA SER A 110 0.02 -7.62 4.23
C SER A 110 0.02 -6.10 4.42
N GLN A 111 1.19 -5.46 4.36
CA GLN A 111 1.38 -4.03 4.58
C GLN A 111 2.30 -3.40 3.51
N PRO A 112 1.91 -3.40 2.22
CA PRO A 112 2.67 -2.73 1.18
C PRO A 112 2.74 -1.22 1.44
N GLN A 113 3.76 -0.58 0.84
CA GLN A 113 3.99 0.85 0.92
C GLN A 113 4.30 1.42 -0.47
N TYR A 114 3.74 2.58 -0.75
CA TYR A 114 4.06 3.40 -1.91
C TYR A 114 4.16 4.87 -1.49
N PHE A 115 4.86 5.65 -2.31
CA PHE A 115 5.15 7.06 -2.07
C PHE A 115 4.95 7.85 -3.36
N LEU A 116 4.69 9.14 -3.22
CA LEU A 116 4.66 10.08 -4.33
C LEU A 116 6.08 10.57 -4.63
N TYR A 117 6.39 10.77 -5.91
CA TYR A 117 7.59 11.49 -6.32
C TYR A 117 7.23 12.45 -7.45
N SER A 118 7.72 13.68 -7.34
CA SER A 118 7.56 14.75 -8.32
C SER A 118 8.93 15.09 -8.88
N PHE A 119 9.07 15.11 -10.21
CA PHE A 119 10.33 15.50 -10.84
C PHE A 119 10.64 16.97 -10.52
N PRO A 120 11.86 17.29 -10.04
CA PRO A 120 12.27 18.68 -9.87
C PRO A 120 12.26 19.43 -11.22
N GLU A 121 12.10 20.74 -11.17
CA GLU A 121 12.10 21.57 -12.38
C GLU A 121 13.43 21.45 -13.13
N GLY A 122 13.36 21.22 -14.45
CA GLY A 122 14.54 21.06 -15.31
C GLY A 122 15.29 19.72 -15.16
N VAL A 123 14.70 18.73 -14.49
CA VAL A 123 15.24 17.37 -14.41
C VAL A 123 14.47 16.46 -15.37
N ASP A 124 15.17 15.85 -16.32
CA ASP A 124 14.59 14.94 -17.31
C ASP A 124 14.80 13.46 -16.95
N SER A 125 15.57 13.15 -15.91
CA SER A 125 15.79 11.76 -15.50
C SER A 125 16.16 11.63 -14.04
N VAL A 126 15.63 10.59 -13.40
CA VAL A 126 15.89 10.28 -11.99
C VAL A 126 16.20 8.80 -11.83
N VAL A 127 17.03 8.47 -10.84
CA VAL A 127 17.37 7.08 -10.52
C VAL A 127 16.89 6.76 -9.11
N ILE A 128 15.88 5.89 -9.03
CA ILE A 128 15.32 5.41 -7.78
C ILE A 128 16.18 4.24 -7.31
N LYS A 129 16.82 4.39 -6.14
CA LYS A 129 17.68 3.36 -5.54
C LYS A 129 17.01 2.81 -4.29
N VAL A 130 16.68 1.53 -4.29
CA VAL A 130 16.09 0.85 -3.13
C VAL A 130 17.11 -0.13 -2.56
N LYS A 131 17.24 -0.17 -1.22
CA LYS A 131 18.13 -1.08 -0.51
C LYS A 131 17.38 -1.75 0.63
N SER A 132 17.62 -3.04 0.82
CA SER A 132 17.13 -3.85 1.93
C SER A 132 18.30 -4.44 2.71
N ALA A 133 18.17 -4.47 4.04
CA ALA A 133 19.10 -5.20 4.91
C ALA A 133 18.90 -6.73 4.77
N GLU A 134 17.67 -7.16 4.51
CA GLU A 134 17.27 -8.54 4.37
C GLU A 134 17.47 -9.05 2.94
N THR A 135 17.68 -10.36 2.80
CA THR A 135 17.80 -11.01 1.47
C THR A 135 16.50 -11.75 1.08
N PHE A 136 15.65 -12.04 2.06
CA PHE A 136 14.37 -12.71 1.89
C PHE A 136 13.35 -12.07 2.83
N PRO A 137 12.08 -11.91 2.43
CA PRO A 137 11.47 -12.27 1.15
C PRO A 137 11.94 -11.39 -0.03
N CYS A 138 11.75 -11.89 -1.26
CA CYS A 138 11.94 -11.08 -2.47
C CYS A 138 10.88 -9.95 -2.50
N THR A 139 11.29 -8.75 -2.90
CA THR A 139 10.42 -7.57 -2.99
C THR A 139 10.29 -7.14 -4.44
N VAL A 140 9.10 -6.68 -4.84
CA VAL A 140 8.90 -5.99 -6.12
C VAL A 140 8.87 -4.49 -5.87
N VAL A 141 9.69 -3.75 -6.60
CA VAL A 141 9.69 -2.29 -6.64
C VAL A 141 9.08 -1.89 -7.98
N SER A 142 8.05 -1.06 -7.95
CA SER A 142 7.34 -0.58 -9.13
C SER A 142 7.24 0.94 -9.10
N VAL A 143 7.39 1.55 -10.27
CA VAL A 143 7.25 2.99 -10.49
C VAL A 143 6.16 3.18 -11.53
N GLN A 144 5.11 3.89 -11.15
CA GLN A 144 3.89 4.04 -11.93
C GLN A 144 3.55 5.51 -12.08
N ASP A 145 2.89 5.83 -13.19
CA ASP A 145 2.24 7.13 -13.35
C ASP A 145 1.18 7.33 -12.27
N ILE A 146 0.90 8.60 -11.99
CA ILE A 146 -0.05 8.98 -10.96
C ILE A 146 -1.50 8.70 -11.37
N ALA A 147 -1.94 7.47 -11.10
CA ALA A 147 -3.27 6.98 -11.40
C ALA A 147 -3.87 6.26 -10.17
N CYS A 148 -5.16 6.49 -9.93
CA CYS A 148 -5.92 5.72 -8.94
C CYS A 148 -6.80 4.68 -9.68
N PRO A 149 -6.88 3.43 -9.21
CA PRO A 149 -6.18 2.87 -8.05
C PRO A 149 -4.68 2.67 -8.32
N VAL A 150 -3.86 2.82 -7.27
CA VAL A 150 -2.44 2.47 -7.32
C VAL A 150 -2.33 0.95 -7.20
N TYR A 151 -1.55 0.32 -8.08
CA TYR A 151 -1.28 -1.11 -7.99
C TYR A 151 -0.10 -1.36 -7.04
N ASP A 152 -0.40 -1.66 -5.78
CA ASP A 152 0.58 -1.89 -4.70
C ASP A 152 0.53 -3.31 -4.12
N LEU A 153 -0.28 -4.20 -4.71
CA LEU A 153 -0.47 -5.57 -4.26
C LEU A 153 0.37 -6.53 -5.09
N ASP A 154 0.76 -7.64 -4.48
CA ASP A 154 1.56 -8.71 -5.10
C ASP A 154 1.07 -9.16 -6.49
N HIS A 155 -0.24 -9.22 -6.67
CA HIS A 155 -0.86 -9.72 -7.90
C HIS A 155 -1.10 -8.64 -8.95
N ASN A 156 -0.89 -7.35 -8.63
CA ASN A 156 -1.18 -6.25 -9.57
C ASN A 156 -0.03 -5.25 -9.73
N VAL A 157 0.96 -5.23 -8.82
CA VAL A 157 2.06 -4.26 -8.79
C VAL A 157 2.94 -4.27 -10.06
N GLU A 158 2.90 -5.37 -10.80
CA GLU A 158 3.61 -5.56 -12.07
C GLU A 158 2.81 -5.11 -13.30
N PHE A 159 1.55 -4.72 -13.16
CA PHE A 159 0.65 -4.47 -14.30
C PHE A 159 0.84 -3.11 -14.97
N ASN A 160 1.43 -2.14 -14.27
CA ASN A 160 1.61 -0.80 -14.79
C ASN A 160 3.01 -0.27 -14.50
N GLY A 161 3.48 0.63 -15.36
CA GLY A 161 4.77 1.31 -15.21
C GLY A 161 5.98 0.38 -15.36
N VAL A 162 7.07 0.72 -14.68
CA VAL A 162 8.34 -0.01 -14.71
C VAL A 162 8.56 -0.67 -13.36
N TYR A 163 8.88 -1.96 -13.35
CA TYR A 163 9.12 -2.70 -12.12
C TYR A 163 10.41 -3.51 -12.17
N GLN A 164 10.95 -3.79 -10.98
CA GLN A 164 12.08 -4.69 -10.76
C GLN A 164 11.88 -5.49 -9.48
N SER A 165 12.20 -6.78 -9.53
CA SER A 165 12.34 -7.59 -8.32
C SER A 165 13.72 -7.36 -7.68
N MET A 166 13.77 -7.31 -6.35
CA MET A 166 15.02 -7.22 -5.59
C MET A 166 15.01 -8.08 -4.34
N THR A 167 16.19 -8.55 -3.96
CA THR A 167 16.44 -9.12 -2.63
C THR A 167 17.12 -8.08 -1.74
N LYS A 168 18.27 -7.55 -2.16
CA LYS A 168 19.01 -6.52 -1.40
C LYS A 168 19.01 -5.13 -2.01
N LYS A 169 19.04 -4.99 -3.33
CA LYS A 169 19.17 -3.69 -4.00
C LYS A 169 18.44 -3.69 -5.33
N ALA A 170 17.80 -2.58 -5.67
CA ALA A 170 17.23 -2.29 -6.99
C ALA A 170 17.63 -0.87 -7.43
N ALA A 171 17.67 -0.64 -8.74
CA ALA A 171 17.86 0.68 -9.31
C ALA A 171 17.02 0.83 -10.58
N ILE A 172 16.05 1.75 -10.55
CA ILE A 172 15.17 2.04 -11.69
C ILE A 172 15.46 3.46 -12.15
N THR A 173 15.85 3.60 -13.42
CA THR A 173 15.98 4.91 -14.08
C THR A 173 14.66 5.24 -14.77
N ILE A 174 14.14 6.43 -14.50
CA ILE A 174 12.92 6.96 -15.14
C ILE A 174 13.31 8.23 -15.91
N GLN A 175 12.65 8.46 -17.03
CA GLN A 175 12.82 9.61 -17.93
C GLN A 175 11.45 10.17 -18.29
#